data_AF-A0A956K638-F1
#
_entry.id   AF-A0A956K638-F1
#
_cell.length_a   1.000
_cell.length_b   1.000
_cell.length_c   1.000
_cell.angle_alpha   90.00
_cell.angle_beta   90.00
_cell.angle_gamma   90.00
#
_symmetry.space_group_name_H-M   'P 1'
#
loop_
_entity.id
_entity.type
_entity.pdbx_description
1 polymer ?
#
loop_
_entity_poly.entity_id
_entity_poly.type
_entity_poly.pdbx_seq_one_letter_code
_entity_poly.pdbx_strand_id
1 'polypeptide(L)'
;MEEPEPPSSPQPPPPVDPFDVDSIDGIVTALYDSVSFAAGERPNWERFRSLFDPAALMVRVDPRQTSRPAAQRDGEPIRVSSIDDYMARTTAAIDAGSLTAFVERELTRRTEVFADVAQVFSTYERSAAAGEVRRGVNSMAMVKDGDRWRIVSLSWTDETDEGPLPSRYLPRT
;
A
#
# COMPACT_ATOMS: atom_id res chain seq x y z
N MET A 1 -28.76 -33.72 16.48
CA MET A 1 -27.30 -33.47 16.44
C MET A 1 -26.97 -33.31 14.97
N GLU A 2 -26.91 -32.08 14.50
CA GLU A 2 -26.41 -31.78 13.16
C GLU A 2 -24.89 -31.74 13.21
N GLU A 3 -24.26 -32.50 12.33
CA GLU A 3 -22.82 -32.57 12.17
C GLU A 3 -22.34 -31.25 11.53
N PRO A 4 -21.29 -30.59 12.06
CA PRO A 4 -20.80 -29.34 11.49
C PRO A 4 -20.25 -29.58 10.09
N GLU A 5 -20.61 -28.71 9.13
CA GLU A 5 -20.05 -28.74 7.79
C GLU A 5 -18.51 -28.68 7.83
N PRO A 6 -17.82 -29.46 6.97
CA PRO A 6 -16.37 -29.42 6.90
C PRO A 6 -15.89 -28.02 6.47
N PRO A 7 -14.73 -27.56 6.96
CA PRO A 7 -14.19 -26.26 6.57
C PRO A 7 -14.00 -26.20 5.05
N SER A 8 -14.45 -25.11 4.45
CA SER A 8 -14.30 -24.84 3.02
C SER A 8 -12.83 -24.88 2.64
N SER A 9 -12.48 -25.67 1.62
CA SER A 9 -11.11 -25.76 1.09
C SER A 9 -10.60 -24.38 0.68
N PRO A 10 -9.31 -24.05 0.88
CA PRO A 10 -8.75 -22.79 0.42
C PRO A 10 -8.92 -22.69 -1.10
N GLN A 11 -9.60 -21.63 -1.57
CA GLN A 11 -9.70 -21.37 -3.00
C GLN A 11 -8.29 -21.14 -3.57
N PRO A 12 -8.01 -21.62 -4.79
CA PRO A 12 -6.75 -21.32 -5.46
C PRO A 12 -6.59 -19.80 -5.53
N PRO A 13 -5.36 -19.29 -5.30
CA PRO A 13 -5.14 -17.86 -5.38
C PRO A 13 -5.58 -17.36 -6.76
N PRO A 14 -6.15 -16.15 -6.83
CA PRO A 14 -6.54 -15.56 -8.08
C PRO A 14 -5.40 -15.54 -9.10
N PRO A 15 -5.68 -15.64 -10.41
CA PRO A 15 -4.66 -15.62 -11.44
C PRO A 15 -3.88 -14.30 -11.37
N VAL A 16 -2.57 -14.42 -11.23
CA VAL A 16 -1.65 -13.28 -11.17
C VAL A 16 -1.24 -12.94 -12.59
N ASP A 17 -1.37 -11.68 -12.99
CA ASP A 17 -0.79 -11.21 -14.24
C ASP A 17 0.74 -11.27 -14.13
N PRO A 18 1.45 -12.06 -14.96
CA PRO A 18 2.91 -12.13 -14.89
C PRO A 18 3.59 -10.77 -15.03
N PHE A 19 3.03 -9.84 -15.81
CA PHE A 19 3.61 -8.50 -15.99
C PHE A 19 3.54 -7.65 -14.72
N ASP A 20 2.63 -7.96 -13.80
CA ASP A 20 2.55 -7.26 -12.53
C ASP A 20 3.66 -7.68 -11.56
N VAL A 21 4.29 -8.84 -11.75
CA VAL A 21 5.14 -9.46 -10.72
C VAL A 21 6.49 -9.97 -11.21
N ASP A 22 6.76 -9.94 -12.51
CA ASP A 22 8.07 -10.32 -13.08
C ASP A 22 9.18 -9.30 -12.80
N SER A 23 8.80 -8.07 -12.41
CA SER A 23 9.67 -6.93 -12.24
C SER A 23 9.19 -6.02 -11.10
N ILE A 24 10.13 -5.29 -10.51
CA ILE A 24 9.84 -4.27 -9.49
C ILE A 24 8.95 -3.17 -10.08
N ASP A 25 9.19 -2.79 -11.34
CA ASP A 25 8.42 -1.76 -12.05
C ASP A 25 6.96 -2.17 -12.26
N GLY A 26 6.73 -3.44 -12.63
CA GLY A 26 5.41 -4.04 -12.72
C GLY A 26 4.66 -3.98 -11.38
N ILE A 27 5.32 -4.41 -10.30
CA ILE A 27 4.70 -4.42 -8.96
C ILE A 27 4.30 -3.01 -8.52
N VAL A 28 5.20 -2.03 -8.68
CA VAL A 28 4.91 -0.66 -8.24
C VAL A 28 3.76 -0.06 -9.05
N THR A 29 3.73 -0.30 -10.36
CA THR A 29 2.63 0.16 -11.24
C THR A 29 1.30 -0.48 -10.82
N ALA A 30 1.28 -1.81 -10.68
CA ALA A 30 0.10 -2.56 -10.29
C ALA A 30 -0.40 -2.18 -8.89
N LEU A 31 0.49 -1.84 -7.96
CA LEU A 31 0.15 -1.38 -6.62
C LEU A 31 -0.67 -0.09 -6.66
N TYR A 32 -0.19 0.93 -7.39
CA TYR A 32 -0.88 2.23 -7.51
C TYR A 32 -2.20 2.10 -8.28
N ASP A 33 -2.21 1.32 -9.35
CA ASP A 33 -3.43 1.08 -10.14
C ASP A 33 -4.50 0.34 -9.33
N SER A 34 -4.12 -0.68 -8.56
CA SER A 34 -5.08 -1.55 -7.87
C SER A 34 -5.73 -0.90 -6.66
N VAL A 35 -5.05 0.06 -5.99
CA VAL A 35 -5.62 0.81 -4.87
C VAL A 35 -6.46 2.01 -5.33
N SER A 36 -6.24 2.51 -6.55
CA SER A 36 -6.94 3.65 -7.10
C SER A 36 -8.30 3.27 -7.71
N PHE A 37 -9.31 4.13 -7.56
CA PHE A 37 -10.66 3.93 -8.06
C PHE A 37 -11.42 5.26 -8.21
N ALA A 38 -12.26 5.37 -9.24
CA ALA A 38 -13.12 6.51 -9.44
C ALA A 38 -14.41 6.44 -8.60
N ALA A 39 -15.19 7.52 -8.61
CA ALA A 39 -16.47 7.55 -7.92
C ALA A 39 -17.44 6.49 -8.46
N GLY A 40 -17.94 5.63 -7.56
CA GLY A 40 -18.81 4.50 -7.93
C GLY A 40 -18.07 3.23 -8.34
N GLU A 41 -16.74 3.26 -8.39
CA GLU A 41 -15.89 2.08 -8.60
C GLU A 41 -15.33 1.56 -7.27
N ARG A 42 -14.56 0.46 -7.34
CA ARG A 42 -13.88 -0.14 -6.19
C ARG A 42 -12.43 -0.45 -6.53
N PRO A 43 -11.52 -0.43 -5.55
CA PRO A 43 -10.16 -0.94 -5.72
C PRO A 43 -10.17 -2.39 -6.21
N ASN A 44 -9.20 -2.73 -7.04
CA ASN A 44 -9.00 -4.10 -7.49
C ASN A 44 -8.24 -4.89 -6.42
N TRP A 45 -8.95 -5.35 -5.39
CA TRP A 45 -8.36 -6.08 -4.28
C TRP A 45 -7.75 -7.43 -4.64
N GLU A 46 -8.26 -8.06 -5.70
CA GLU A 46 -7.69 -9.31 -6.23
C GLU A 46 -6.28 -9.07 -6.77
N ARG A 47 -6.12 -8.06 -7.65
CA ARG A 47 -4.82 -7.62 -8.16
C ARG A 47 -3.92 -7.15 -7.03
N PHE A 48 -4.42 -6.27 -6.15
CA PHE A 48 -3.67 -5.76 -5.00
C PHE A 48 -3.11 -6.89 -4.14
N ARG A 49 -3.94 -7.85 -3.71
CA ARG A 49 -3.52 -8.98 -2.87
C ARG A 49 -2.43 -9.82 -3.54
N SER A 50 -2.49 -9.97 -4.86
CA SER A 50 -1.51 -10.77 -5.61
C SER A 50 -0.09 -10.19 -5.59
N LEU A 51 0.09 -8.91 -5.29
CA LEU A 51 1.41 -8.27 -5.25
C LEU A 51 2.21 -8.59 -3.97
N PHE A 52 1.53 -9.06 -2.94
CA PHE A 52 2.10 -9.22 -1.60
C PHE A 52 2.37 -10.69 -1.26
N ASP A 53 3.35 -10.90 -0.39
CA ASP A 53 3.41 -12.13 0.39
C ASP A 53 2.21 -12.20 1.37
N PRO A 54 1.60 -13.38 1.61
CA PRO A 54 0.47 -13.50 2.54
C PRO A 54 0.76 -13.01 3.96
N ALA A 55 2.03 -13.05 4.41
CA ALA A 55 2.46 -12.57 5.71
C ALA A 55 2.92 -11.10 5.70
N ALA A 56 2.74 -10.38 4.60
CA ALA A 56 3.22 -9.01 4.48
C ALA A 56 2.54 -8.06 5.47
N LEU A 57 3.33 -7.10 5.96
CA LEU A 57 2.87 -6.07 6.88
C LEU A 57 2.67 -4.73 6.16
N MET A 58 1.57 -4.07 6.49
CA MET A 58 1.28 -2.69 6.12
C MET A 58 1.41 -1.79 7.34
N VAL A 59 2.24 -0.75 7.24
CA VAL A 59 2.56 0.13 8.37
C VAL A 59 2.29 1.59 8.01
N ARG A 60 1.21 2.16 8.54
CA ARG A 60 0.96 3.60 8.45
C ARG A 60 1.73 4.31 9.54
N VAL A 61 2.51 5.32 9.19
CA VAL A 61 3.15 6.24 10.13
C VAL A 61 2.47 7.60 10.05
N ASP A 62 2.03 8.14 11.19
CA ASP A 62 1.57 9.52 11.29
C ASP A 62 2.70 10.42 11.83
N PRO A 63 3.37 11.19 10.95
CA PRO A 63 4.51 12.02 11.34
C PRO A 63 4.12 13.17 12.27
N ARG A 64 2.84 13.58 12.29
CA ARG A 64 2.33 14.60 13.22
C ARG A 64 2.31 14.10 14.67
N GLN A 65 2.32 12.77 14.86
CA GLN A 65 2.32 12.11 16.16
C GLN A 65 3.71 11.56 16.51
N THR A 66 4.41 10.90 15.58
CA THR A 66 5.75 10.33 15.86
C THR A 66 6.79 11.41 16.19
N SER A 67 6.67 12.60 15.59
CA SER A 67 7.56 13.73 15.85
C SER A 67 7.32 14.38 17.22
N ARG A 68 6.20 14.09 17.89
CA ARG A 68 5.88 14.60 19.24
C ARG A 68 6.43 13.69 20.34
N PRO A 69 6.76 14.24 21.52
CA PRO A 69 7.05 13.45 22.71
C PRO A 69 5.89 12.50 23.04
N ALA A 70 6.20 11.30 23.52
CA ALA A 70 5.19 10.24 23.75
C ALA A 70 4.02 10.69 24.65
N ALA A 71 4.30 11.52 25.67
CA ALA A 71 3.30 12.04 26.59
C ALA A 71 2.31 13.06 25.96
N GLN A 72 2.58 13.53 24.74
CA GLN A 72 1.78 14.56 24.04
C GLN A 72 1.12 14.03 22.76
N ARG A 73 1.16 12.72 22.56
CA ARG A 73 0.52 12.06 21.41
C ARG A 73 -0.96 11.86 21.71
N ASP A 74 -1.78 12.15 20.72
CA ASP A 74 -3.22 11.90 20.76
C ASP A 74 -3.57 11.05 19.53
N GLY A 75 -3.78 9.75 19.76
CA GLY A 75 -3.96 8.76 18.72
C GLY A 75 -2.78 7.81 18.54
N GLU A 76 -2.96 6.88 17.60
CA GLU A 76 -2.00 5.82 17.29
C GLU A 76 -0.96 6.34 16.26
N PRO A 77 0.30 6.61 16.66
CA PRO A 77 1.30 7.21 15.77
C PRO A 77 1.77 6.25 14.67
N ILE A 78 1.69 4.95 14.93
CA ILE A 78 2.10 3.88 14.03
C ILE A 78 1.01 2.83 14.09
N ARG A 79 0.37 2.56 12.95
CA ARG A 79 -0.60 1.48 12.81
C ARG A 79 0.00 0.37 11.97
N VAL A 80 0.11 -0.81 12.54
CA VAL A 80 0.52 -2.04 11.85
C VAL A 80 -0.74 -2.84 11.53
N SER A 81 -0.86 -3.31 10.30
CA SER A 81 -2.00 -4.12 9.85
C SER A 81 -1.54 -5.18 8.85
N SER A 82 -2.30 -6.28 8.76
CA SER A 82 -2.17 -7.19 7.62
C SER A 82 -2.71 -6.55 6.33
N ILE A 83 -2.45 -7.19 5.20
CA ILE A 83 -3.06 -6.83 3.90
C ILE A 83 -4.60 -6.90 3.99
N ASP A 84 -5.13 -7.93 4.65
CA ASP A 84 -6.57 -8.15 4.78
C ASP A 84 -7.25 -7.09 5.63
N ASP A 85 -6.62 -6.70 6.75
CA ASP A 85 -7.12 -5.62 7.60
C ASP A 85 -7.11 -4.26 6.87
N TYR A 86 -6.12 -4.03 6.00
CA TYR A 86 -6.07 -2.84 5.17
C TYR A 86 -7.22 -2.81 4.16
N MET A 87 -7.41 -3.91 3.40
CA MET A 87 -8.48 -4.03 2.41
C MET A 87 -9.86 -3.92 3.06
N ALA A 88 -10.08 -4.60 4.19
CA ALA A 88 -11.34 -4.58 4.93
C ALA A 88 -11.68 -3.18 5.44
N ARG A 89 -10.71 -2.49 6.06
CA ARG A 89 -10.90 -1.11 6.55
C ARG A 89 -11.19 -0.14 5.41
N THR A 90 -10.47 -0.25 4.31
CA THR A 90 -10.68 0.62 3.14
C THR A 90 -12.05 0.37 2.51
N THR A 91 -12.45 -0.90 2.38
CA THR A 91 -13.78 -1.29 1.90
C THR A 91 -14.88 -0.75 2.81
N ALA A 92 -14.73 -0.87 4.14
CA ALA A 92 -15.69 -0.31 5.08
C ALA A 92 -15.82 1.22 4.96
N ALA A 93 -14.71 1.93 4.72
CA ALA A 93 -14.73 3.38 4.50
C ALA A 93 -15.47 3.76 3.19
N ILE A 94 -15.32 2.95 2.15
CA ILE A 94 -16.05 3.09 0.87
C ILE A 94 -17.54 2.84 1.08
N ASP A 95 -17.91 1.74 1.72
CA ASP A 95 -19.31 1.37 1.94
C ASP A 95 -20.03 2.35 2.87
N ALA A 96 -19.32 2.95 3.83
CA ALA A 96 -19.84 4.03 4.66
C ALA A 96 -19.95 5.38 3.94
N GLY A 97 -19.50 5.49 2.69
CA GLY A 97 -19.49 6.73 1.90
C GLY A 97 -18.46 7.76 2.35
N SER A 98 -17.55 7.39 3.25
CA SER A 98 -16.48 8.27 3.75
C SER A 98 -15.27 8.35 2.80
N LEU A 99 -15.14 7.37 1.90
CA LEU A 99 -14.14 7.35 0.83
C LEU A 99 -14.83 7.02 -0.49
N THR A 100 -15.21 8.05 -1.25
CA THR A 100 -16.02 7.88 -2.48
C THR A 100 -15.18 7.69 -3.74
N ALA A 101 -13.95 8.19 -3.75
CA ALA A 101 -12.98 7.98 -4.82
C ALA A 101 -11.58 8.16 -4.24
N PHE A 102 -10.59 7.49 -4.80
CA PHE A 102 -9.20 7.61 -4.40
C PHE A 102 -8.29 7.43 -5.60
N VAL A 103 -7.36 8.35 -5.82
CA VAL A 103 -6.33 8.20 -6.83
C VAL A 103 -5.00 8.41 -6.16
N GLU A 104 -4.10 7.46 -6.31
CA GLU A 104 -2.71 7.55 -5.88
C GLU A 104 -1.80 7.17 -7.05
N ARG A 105 -0.79 8.00 -7.32
CA ARG A 105 0.16 7.76 -8.42
C ARG A 105 1.59 8.05 -8.00
N GLU A 106 2.50 7.30 -8.59
CA GLU A 106 3.93 7.51 -8.44
C GLU A 106 4.38 8.83 -9.10
N LEU A 107 5.28 9.53 -8.43
CA LEU A 107 5.98 10.71 -8.95
C LEU A 107 7.43 10.40 -9.30
N THR A 108 8.11 9.69 -8.41
CA THR A 108 9.51 9.26 -8.58
C THR A 108 9.82 8.19 -7.56
N ARG A 109 10.81 7.33 -7.85
CA ARG A 109 11.30 6.35 -6.89
C ARG A 109 12.83 6.28 -6.82
N ARG A 110 13.29 5.63 -5.76
CA ARG A 110 14.66 5.11 -5.61
C ARG A 110 14.57 3.63 -5.28
N THR A 111 15.37 2.84 -5.98
CA THR A 111 15.38 1.39 -5.87
C THR A 111 16.81 0.93 -5.60
N GLU A 112 16.99 0.20 -4.51
CA GLU A 112 18.23 -0.49 -4.18
C GLU A 112 17.97 -2.00 -4.28
N VAL A 113 18.86 -2.74 -4.95
CA VAL A 113 18.72 -4.18 -5.18
C VAL A 113 20.02 -4.89 -4.83
N PHE A 114 19.93 -5.98 -4.08
CA PHE A 114 21.03 -6.89 -3.85
C PHE A 114 20.52 -8.34 -3.92
N ALA A 115 21.00 -9.10 -4.91
CA ALA A 115 20.48 -10.42 -5.23
C ALA A 115 18.94 -10.40 -5.35
N ASP A 116 18.25 -11.29 -4.65
CA ASP A 116 16.79 -11.45 -4.68
C ASP A 116 16.05 -10.57 -3.66
N VAL A 117 16.66 -9.47 -3.22
CA VAL A 117 16.08 -8.51 -2.27
C VAL A 117 16.12 -7.11 -2.85
N ALA A 118 15.03 -6.36 -2.71
CA ALA A 118 14.94 -4.98 -3.13
C ALA A 118 14.29 -4.09 -2.06
N GLN A 119 14.75 -2.85 -1.96
CA GLN A 119 14.10 -1.78 -1.21
C GLN A 119 13.72 -0.65 -2.16
N VAL A 120 12.45 -0.26 -2.15
CA VAL A 120 11.92 0.78 -3.03
C VAL A 120 11.31 1.89 -2.18
N PHE A 121 11.86 3.10 -2.29
CA PHE A 121 11.24 4.31 -1.80
C PHE A 121 10.55 5.02 -2.96
N SER A 122 9.22 4.93 -3.01
CA SER A 122 8.37 5.53 -4.04
C SER A 122 7.63 6.73 -3.49
N THR A 123 7.87 7.90 -4.07
CA THR A 123 7.12 9.12 -3.75
C THR A 123 5.83 9.11 -4.53
N TYR A 124 4.72 9.30 -3.84
CA TYR A 124 3.40 9.38 -4.44
C TYR A 124 2.80 10.76 -4.28
N GLU A 125 1.80 11.03 -5.12
CA GLU A 125 0.72 11.91 -4.73
C GLU A 125 -0.60 11.17 -4.72
N ARG A 126 -1.48 11.57 -3.80
CA ARG A 126 -2.80 10.99 -3.61
C ARG A 126 -3.85 12.08 -3.48
N SER A 127 -5.05 11.77 -3.91
CA SER A 127 -6.24 12.59 -3.73
C SER A 127 -7.43 11.69 -3.39
N ALA A 128 -8.26 12.12 -2.45
CA ALA A 128 -9.54 11.47 -2.16
C ALA A 128 -10.66 12.37 -2.68
N ALA A 129 -11.48 11.87 -3.60
CA ALA A 129 -12.49 12.66 -4.34
C ALA A 129 -11.93 13.99 -4.90
N ALA A 130 -12.74 15.05 -4.94
CA ALA A 130 -12.31 16.40 -5.29
C ALA A 130 -11.52 17.11 -4.14
N GLY A 131 -10.87 16.32 -3.28
CA GLY A 131 -10.15 16.79 -2.12
C GLY A 131 -8.74 17.28 -2.40
N GLU A 132 -8.07 17.67 -1.32
CA GLU A 132 -6.68 18.12 -1.32
C GLU A 132 -5.73 17.04 -1.86
N VAL A 133 -4.83 17.44 -2.77
CA VAL A 133 -3.71 16.61 -3.19
C VAL A 133 -2.67 16.57 -2.08
N ARG A 134 -2.31 15.36 -1.65
CA ARG A 134 -1.27 15.12 -0.64
C ARG A 134 -0.15 14.29 -1.24
N ARG A 135 1.07 14.50 -0.78
CA ARG A 135 2.22 13.69 -1.17
C ARG A 135 2.77 12.92 0.02
N GLY A 136 3.50 11.87 -0.28
CA GLY A 136 4.12 11.03 0.72
C GLY A 136 5.07 10.04 0.08
N VAL A 137 5.57 9.10 0.89
CA VAL A 137 6.49 8.06 0.44
C VAL A 137 6.01 6.70 0.90
N ASN A 138 5.92 5.77 -0.04
CA ASN A 138 5.86 4.33 0.22
C ASN A 138 7.29 3.79 0.30
N SER A 139 7.60 3.08 1.38
CA SER A 139 8.83 2.31 1.56
C SER A 139 8.46 0.83 1.52
N MET A 140 8.84 0.17 0.43
CA MET A 140 8.50 -1.21 0.11
C MET A 140 9.74 -2.09 0.20
N ALA A 141 9.68 -3.14 1.01
CA ALA A 141 10.65 -4.23 0.97
C ALA A 141 10.08 -5.35 0.10
N MET A 142 10.86 -5.82 -0.86
CA MET A 142 10.46 -6.84 -1.82
C MET A 142 11.47 -7.98 -1.87
N VAL A 143 10.98 -9.18 -2.16
CA VAL A 143 11.81 -10.38 -2.35
C VAL A 143 11.43 -11.05 -3.66
N LYS A 144 12.40 -11.70 -4.30
CA LYS A 144 12.18 -12.53 -5.48
C LYS A 144 12.17 -14.01 -5.09
N ASP A 145 11.11 -14.71 -5.49
CA ASP A 145 10.92 -16.15 -5.33
C ASP A 145 10.77 -16.78 -6.72
N GLY A 146 11.85 -17.40 -7.21
CA GLY A 146 11.97 -17.85 -8.60
C GLY A 146 11.92 -16.67 -9.58
N ASP A 147 10.92 -16.66 -10.45
CA ASP A 147 10.72 -15.61 -11.45
C ASP A 147 9.80 -14.48 -10.99
N ARG A 148 9.34 -14.53 -9.73
CA ARG A 148 8.30 -13.63 -9.22
C ARG A 148 8.79 -12.79 -8.04
N TRP A 149 8.59 -11.47 -8.13
CA TRP A 149 8.73 -10.57 -7.00
C TRP A 149 7.46 -10.56 -6.13
N ARG A 150 7.62 -10.27 -4.83
CA ARG A 150 6.54 -10.03 -3.87
C ARG A 150 6.91 -8.91 -2.92
N ILE A 151 5.94 -8.10 -2.52
CA ILE A 151 6.08 -7.14 -1.42
C ILE A 151 5.94 -7.90 -0.09
N VAL A 152 6.95 -7.81 0.77
CA VAL A 152 6.92 -8.42 2.12
C VAL A 152 6.64 -7.40 3.22
N SER A 153 6.86 -6.12 2.95
CA SER A 153 6.34 -5.04 3.79
C SER A 153 6.16 -3.75 2.99
N LEU A 154 5.14 -2.98 3.36
CA LEU A 154 4.89 -1.65 2.85
C LEU A 154 4.64 -0.73 4.03
N SER A 155 5.51 0.26 4.21
CA SER A 155 5.30 1.33 5.16
C SER A 155 5.12 2.65 4.44
N TRP A 156 4.30 3.55 4.98
CA TRP A 156 4.08 4.84 4.33
C TRP A 156 3.88 5.97 5.33
N THR A 157 4.21 7.16 4.86
CA THR A 157 3.98 8.42 5.56
C THR A 157 3.64 9.49 4.55
N ASP A 158 2.67 10.34 4.88
CA ASP A 158 2.46 11.59 4.17
C ASP A 158 3.53 12.61 4.56
N GLU A 159 3.79 13.59 3.70
CA GLU A 159 4.52 14.79 4.10
C GLU A 159 3.65 15.70 4.99
N THR A 160 4.30 16.64 5.68
CA THR A 160 3.62 17.66 6.49
C THR A 160 4.31 18.99 6.32
N ASP A 161 3.66 20.09 6.73
CA ASP A 161 4.27 21.43 6.67
C ASP A 161 5.59 21.50 7.46
N GLU A 162 5.66 20.80 8.59
CA GLU A 162 6.85 20.73 9.45
C GLU A 162 7.87 19.68 8.98
N GLY A 163 7.47 18.76 8.09
CA GLY A 163 8.28 17.68 7.54
C GLY A 163 8.01 17.51 6.05
N PRO A 164 8.46 18.46 5.20
CA PRO A 164 8.24 18.41 3.77
C PRO A 164 9.12 17.34 3.11
N LEU A 165 8.73 16.87 1.92
CA LEU A 165 9.55 15.95 1.14
C LEU A 165 10.93 16.56 0.82
N PRO A 166 12.04 15.90 1.21
CA PRO A 166 13.37 16.28 0.76
C PRO A 166 13.50 16.28 -0.77
N SER A 167 14.28 17.19 -1.34
CA SER A 167 14.49 17.32 -2.80
C SER A 167 14.90 16.03 -3.49
N ARG A 168 15.62 15.14 -2.79
CA ARG A 168 16.03 13.82 -3.30
C ARG A 168 14.87 12.86 -3.61
N TYR A 169 13.67 13.17 -3.13
CA TYR A 169 12.42 12.43 -3.33
C TYR A 169 11.44 13.22 -4.22
N LEU A 170 11.88 14.31 -4.85
CA LEU A 170 11.08 15.04 -5.82
C LEU A 170 11.53 14.68 -7.24
N PRO A 171 10.62 14.71 -8.24
CA PRO A 171 11.00 14.56 -9.64
C PRO A 171 12.08 15.57 -10.02
N ARG A 172 13.06 15.14 -10.81
CA ARG A 172 14.06 16.06 -11.37
C ARG A 172 13.39 16.90 -12.45
N THR A 173 13.56 18.22 -12.35
CA THR A 173 13.15 19.19 -13.36
C THR A 173 14.14 19.24 -14.51
#